data_AF-B3DW75-F1
#
_entry.id   AF-B3DW75-F1
#
_cell.length_a   1.000
_cell.length_b   1.000
_cell.length_c   1.000
_cell.angle_alpha   90.00
_cell.angle_beta   90.00
_cell.angle_gamma   90.00
#
_symmetry.space_group_name_H-M   'P 1'
#
loop_
_entity.id
_entity.type
_entity.pdbx_description
1 polymer ?
#
loop_
_entity_poly.entity_id
_entity_poly.type
_entity_poly.pdbx_seq_one_letter_code
_entity_poly.pdbx_strand_id
1 'polypeptide(L)'
;MHADRRNNNGMKVLITCGPSYEPIDEVRRMTNFSTGKLGLELSSYFSNRGIEVVCLLGSLSSLRPAAPPFDLYLFDTNEGLWKEIKRLAPDHHFDAVFHAAALCDFQVREIVDQYGKGVLKTKIASDREYWIRVVPAPKLIEKLRAIFPEALIAGWKYEVEGDHKTILSRGMKQIERSGTDYCVINGPAYGLGYGILNKEGRIIHVPSVEKIGDFFLPELKLKEKSA
;
A
#
# COMPACT_ATOMS: atom_id res chain seq x y z
N MET A 1 -2.06 2.83 36.82
CA MET A 1 -0.67 2.33 36.63
C MET A 1 -0.33 2.50 35.16
N HIS A 2 0.29 3.63 34.81
CA HIS A 2 0.78 3.87 33.46
C HIS A 2 2.06 3.08 33.29
N ALA A 3 1.98 1.96 32.57
CA ALA A 3 3.16 1.21 32.19
C ALA A 3 4.01 2.07 31.24
N ASP A 4 5.21 2.34 31.70
CA ASP A 4 6.29 3.04 31.03
C ASP A 4 6.65 2.28 29.73
N ARG A 5 6.12 2.71 28.58
CA ARG A 5 6.44 2.17 27.25
C ARG A 5 7.60 2.95 26.61
N ARG A 6 8.66 3.21 27.37
CA ARG A 6 9.91 3.78 26.84
C ARG A 6 11.04 2.80 27.07
N ASN A 7 11.01 1.73 26.30
CA ASN A 7 12.17 0.87 26.07
C ASN A 7 12.27 0.61 24.56
N ASN A 8 12.73 1.63 23.82
CA ASN A 8 12.84 1.63 22.36
C ASN A 8 14.09 0.89 21.87
N ASN A 9 14.15 -0.42 22.11
CA ASN A 9 15.07 -1.36 21.45
C ASN A 9 14.31 -2.27 20.46
N GLY A 10 13.11 -1.88 20.00
CA GLY A 10 12.24 -2.72 19.17
C GLY A 10 12.12 -2.18 17.75
N MET A 11 12.22 -3.07 16.76
CA MET A 11 11.98 -2.74 15.35
C MET A 11 10.58 -2.13 15.16
N LYS A 12 10.47 -1.18 14.23
CA LYS A 12 9.23 -0.49 13.88
C LYS A 12 8.94 -0.58 12.38
N VAL A 13 7.70 -0.93 12.02
CA VAL A 13 7.29 -1.10 10.63
C VAL A 13 6.05 -0.28 10.29
N LEU A 14 6.07 0.33 9.11
CA LEU A 14 4.93 1.01 8.50
C LEU A 14 4.28 0.08 7.47
N ILE A 15 2.98 -0.12 7.56
CA ILE A 15 2.22 -0.93 6.61
C ILE A 15 1.10 -0.08 6.04
N THR A 16 1.07 0.12 4.72
CA THR A 16 -0.08 0.71 4.05
C THR A 16 -0.91 -0.39 3.42
N CYS A 17 -2.23 -0.35 3.57
CA CYS A 17 -3.12 -1.38 3.02
C CYS A 17 -4.54 -0.87 2.79
N GLY A 18 -5.36 -1.71 2.16
CA GLY A 18 -6.73 -1.35 1.78
C GLY A 18 -6.78 -0.43 0.55
N PRO A 19 -7.99 -0.08 0.10
CA PRO A 19 -8.20 0.72 -1.09
C PRO A 19 -8.20 2.21 -0.76
N SER A 20 -7.60 3.02 -1.63
CA SER A 20 -7.96 4.45 -1.69
C SER A 20 -9.23 4.63 -2.53
N TYR A 21 -9.76 5.84 -2.54
CA TYR A 21 -10.70 6.27 -3.56
C TYR A 21 -10.31 7.61 -4.19
N GLU A 22 -10.82 7.83 -5.40
CA GLU A 22 -10.80 9.09 -6.12
C GLU A 22 -12.25 9.64 -6.18
N PRO A 23 -12.52 10.85 -5.67
CA PRO A 23 -13.85 11.46 -5.77
C PRO A 23 -14.28 11.68 -7.22
N ILE A 24 -15.52 11.33 -7.55
CA ILE A 24 -16.15 11.65 -8.83
C ILE A 24 -17.00 12.92 -8.66
N ASP A 25 -17.86 12.93 -7.64
CA ASP A 25 -18.62 14.10 -7.18
C ASP A 25 -18.86 13.98 -5.65
N GLU A 26 -19.74 14.80 -5.05
CA GLU A 26 -20.03 14.75 -3.60
C GLU A 26 -20.72 13.46 -3.15
N VAL A 27 -21.14 12.59 -4.08
CA VAL A 27 -21.89 11.36 -3.79
C VAL A 27 -21.14 10.10 -4.24
N ARG A 28 -20.36 10.19 -5.32
CA ARG A 28 -19.73 9.07 -6.01
C ARG A 28 -18.21 9.15 -5.94
N ARG A 29 -17.58 7.99 -6.02
CA ARG A 29 -16.13 7.82 -6.05
C ARG A 29 -15.74 6.56 -6.82
N MET A 30 -14.53 6.57 -7.38
CA MET A 30 -13.87 5.41 -7.97
C MET A 30 -12.94 4.79 -6.93
N THR A 31 -12.98 3.47 -6.75
CA THR A 31 -12.16 2.77 -5.76
C THR A 31 -11.74 1.38 -6.26
N ASN A 32 -10.77 0.78 -5.57
CA ASN A 32 -10.21 -0.53 -5.90
C ASN A 32 -10.87 -1.64 -5.06
N PHE A 33 -10.83 -2.89 -5.55
CA PHE A 33 -11.42 -4.06 -4.91
C PHE A 33 -10.70 -4.56 -3.64
N SER A 34 -9.61 -3.91 -3.23
CA SER A 34 -8.83 -4.35 -2.07
C SER A 34 -9.69 -4.34 -0.80
N THR A 35 -9.63 -5.43 -0.04
CA THR A 35 -10.34 -5.57 1.25
C THR A 35 -9.46 -5.21 2.44
N GLY A 36 -8.20 -4.80 2.22
CA GLY A 36 -7.22 -4.56 3.28
C GLY A 36 -6.70 -5.82 3.99
N LYS A 37 -7.31 -6.99 3.75
CA LYS A 37 -7.02 -8.26 4.45
C LYS A 37 -5.53 -8.59 4.56
N LEU A 38 -4.82 -8.58 3.43
CA LEU A 38 -3.39 -8.94 3.40
C LEU A 38 -2.56 -8.04 4.33
N GLY A 39 -2.76 -6.73 4.27
CA GLY A 39 -2.00 -5.79 5.10
C GLY A 39 -2.36 -5.92 6.57
N LEU A 40 -3.63 -6.13 6.90
CA LEU A 40 -4.08 -6.36 8.28
C LEU A 40 -3.51 -7.66 8.87
N GLU A 41 -3.47 -8.73 8.09
CA GLU A 41 -2.83 -9.99 8.48
C GLU A 41 -1.33 -9.81 8.71
N LEU A 42 -0.65 -9.09 7.82
CA LEU A 42 0.77 -8.77 7.97
C LEU A 42 1.04 -7.86 9.18
N SER A 43 0.18 -6.88 9.43
CA SER A 43 0.24 -6.02 10.63
C SER A 43 0.08 -6.84 11.91
N SER A 44 -0.89 -7.75 11.95
CA SER A 44 -1.09 -8.66 13.08
C SER A 44 0.10 -9.59 13.27
N TYR A 45 0.65 -10.12 12.17
CA TYR A 45 1.80 -11.03 12.19
C TYR A 45 3.02 -10.40 12.89
N PHE A 46 3.37 -9.16 12.52
CA PHE A 46 4.53 -8.47 13.10
C PHE A 46 4.25 -8.02 14.54
N SER A 47 3.07 -7.45 14.81
CA SER A 47 2.71 -7.02 16.17
C SER A 47 2.71 -8.18 17.17
N ASN A 48 2.18 -9.35 16.79
CA ASN A 48 2.20 -10.56 17.61
C ASN A 48 3.62 -11.10 17.90
N ARG A 49 4.64 -10.57 17.22
CA ARG A 49 6.06 -10.91 17.42
C ARG A 49 6.83 -9.78 18.12
N GLY A 50 6.12 -8.82 18.71
CA GLY A 50 6.69 -7.72 19.49
C GLY A 50 7.29 -6.58 18.66
N ILE A 51 7.00 -6.54 17.35
CA ILE A 51 7.41 -5.43 16.47
C ILE A 51 6.38 -4.32 16.59
N GLU A 52 6.84 -3.07 16.70
CA GLU A 52 5.95 -1.92 16.68
C GLU A 52 5.40 -1.72 15.27
N VAL A 53 4.07 -1.73 15.12
CA VAL A 53 3.42 -1.65 13.81
C VAL A 53 2.55 -0.42 13.76
N VAL A 54 2.77 0.40 12.73
CA VAL A 54 1.83 1.44 12.30
C VAL A 54 1.16 0.98 11.01
N CYS A 55 -0.15 0.79 11.06
CA CYS A 55 -0.99 0.40 9.94
C CYS A 55 -1.78 1.62 9.42
N LEU A 56 -1.58 2.00 8.16
CA LEU A 56 -2.41 2.95 7.43
C LEU A 56 -3.40 2.15 6.57
N LEU A 57 -4.68 2.20 6.92
CA LEU A 57 -5.74 1.42 6.29
C LEU A 57 -6.69 2.32 5.50
N GLY A 58 -6.94 1.96 4.24
CA GLY A 58 -7.96 2.59 3.42
C GLY A 58 -9.34 2.50 4.09
N SER A 59 -10.03 3.63 4.25
CA SER A 59 -11.27 3.73 5.03
C SER A 59 -12.40 2.84 4.50
N LEU A 60 -12.35 2.50 3.20
CA LEU A 60 -13.28 1.62 2.49
C LEU A 60 -12.90 0.14 2.51
N SER A 61 -11.86 -0.21 3.26
CA SER A 61 -11.58 -1.60 3.59
C SER A 61 -12.82 -2.27 4.18
N SER A 62 -13.21 -3.42 3.62
CA SER A 62 -14.33 -4.22 4.14
C SER A 62 -14.01 -4.91 5.46
N LEU A 63 -12.73 -4.99 5.82
CA LEU A 63 -12.28 -5.50 7.10
C LEU A 63 -11.78 -4.34 7.95
N ARG A 64 -12.31 -4.24 9.18
CA ARG A 64 -11.84 -3.30 10.20
C ARG A 64 -11.74 -4.02 11.54
N PRO A 65 -10.53 -4.19 12.11
CA PRO A 65 -10.39 -4.81 13.42
C PRO A 65 -10.98 -3.89 14.49
N ALA A 66 -11.78 -4.44 15.40
CA ALA A 66 -12.39 -3.69 16.50
C ALA A 66 -11.35 -3.24 17.54
N ALA A 67 -10.34 -4.07 17.78
CA ALA A 67 -9.23 -3.80 18.68
C ALA A 67 -7.93 -4.39 18.09
N PRO A 68 -7.28 -3.71 17.12
CA PRO A 68 -6.03 -4.19 16.56
C PRO A 68 -4.91 -4.16 17.62
N PRO A 69 -3.98 -5.13 17.62
CA PRO A 69 -2.81 -5.11 18.50
C PRO A 69 -1.72 -4.13 18.02
N PHE A 70 -2.04 -3.21 17.11
CA PHE A 70 -1.13 -2.27 16.46
C PHE A 70 -1.80 -0.91 16.29
N ASP A 71 -1.01 0.13 16.05
CA ASP A 71 -1.54 1.46 15.81
C ASP A 71 -2.18 1.51 14.42
N LEU A 72 -3.46 1.91 14.37
CA LEU A 72 -4.25 1.93 13.14
C LEU A 72 -4.72 3.35 12.85
N TYR A 73 -4.38 3.86 11.67
CA TYR A 73 -4.87 5.14 11.16
C TYR A 73 -5.57 4.93 9.82
N LEU A 74 -6.62 5.70 9.57
CA LEU A 74 -7.40 5.60 8.34
C LEU A 74 -6.98 6.66 7.32
N PHE A 75 -7.06 6.31 6.04
CA PHE A 75 -6.94 7.27 4.95
C PHE A 75 -8.01 7.02 3.88
N ASP A 76 -8.32 8.06 3.13
CA ASP A 76 -9.36 8.03 2.09
C ASP A 76 -8.78 8.01 0.68
N THR A 77 -7.93 8.98 0.36
CA THR A 77 -7.39 9.21 -0.98
C THR A 77 -5.88 8.96 -1.03
N ASN A 78 -5.29 8.93 -2.23
CA ASN A 78 -3.83 8.88 -2.39
C ASN A 78 -3.14 10.05 -1.66
N GLU A 79 -3.73 11.25 -1.74
CA GLU A 79 -3.23 12.44 -1.05
C GLU A 79 -3.39 12.32 0.46
N GLY A 80 -4.53 11.80 0.93
CA GLY A 80 -4.76 11.51 2.35
C GLY A 80 -3.71 10.56 2.91
N LEU A 81 -3.41 9.47 2.20
CA LEU A 81 -2.32 8.56 2.60
C LEU A 81 -0.98 9.29 2.65
N TRP A 82 -0.67 10.10 1.64
CA TRP A 82 0.59 10.86 1.60
C TRP A 82 0.71 11.84 2.78
N LYS A 83 -0.39 12.49 3.17
CA LYS A 83 -0.43 13.37 4.34
C LYS A 83 -0.13 12.60 5.62
N GLU A 84 -0.74 11.44 5.82
CA GLU A 84 -0.48 10.61 7.01
C GLU A 84 0.96 10.10 7.06
N ILE A 85 1.52 9.66 5.93
CA ILE A 85 2.93 9.25 5.86
C ILE A 85 3.86 10.40 6.25
N LYS A 86 3.64 11.60 5.70
CA LYS A 86 4.45 12.78 6.05
C LYS A 86 4.27 13.22 7.50
N ARG A 87 3.10 13.02 8.09
CA ARG A 87 2.85 13.31 9.50
C ARG A 87 3.64 12.36 10.40
N LEU A 88 3.73 11.08 10.03
CA LEU A 88 4.38 10.04 10.83
C LEU A 88 5.91 9.98 10.63
N ALA A 89 6.43 10.37 9.47
CA ALA A 89 7.84 10.21 9.15
C ALA A 89 8.82 10.99 10.05
N PRO A 90 8.56 12.26 10.46
CA PRO A 90 9.49 13.00 11.33
C PRO A 90 9.58 12.44 12.75
N ASP A 91 8.46 11.91 13.26
CA ASP A 91 8.35 11.48 14.66
C ASP A 91 8.72 10.00 14.85
N HIS A 92 8.88 9.25 13.75
CA HIS A 92 9.05 7.81 13.79
C HIS A 92 10.13 7.34 12.81
N HIS A 93 11.22 6.83 13.35
CA HIS A 93 12.11 5.93 12.63
C HIS A 93 11.34 4.65 12.26
N PHE A 94 11.41 4.23 11.00
CA PHE A 94 10.83 2.97 10.52
C PHE A 94 11.93 2.11 9.91
N ASP A 95 12.06 0.88 10.39
CA ASP A 95 13.02 -0.10 9.87
C ASP A 95 12.52 -0.74 8.57
N ALA A 96 11.19 -0.80 8.38
CA ALA A 96 10.60 -1.19 7.13
C ALA A 96 9.28 -0.50 6.79
N VAL A 97 9.02 -0.42 5.48
CA VAL A 97 7.78 0.06 4.88
C VAL A 97 7.24 -0.99 3.93
N PHE A 98 6.09 -1.55 4.26
CA PHE A 98 5.33 -2.46 3.41
C PHE A 98 4.19 -1.70 2.74
N HIS A 99 4.39 -1.31 1.49
CA HIS A 99 3.43 -0.52 0.72
C HIS A 99 2.46 -1.42 -0.06
N ALA A 100 1.46 -1.95 0.63
CA ALA A 100 0.45 -2.87 0.08
C ALA A 100 -0.91 -2.20 -0.20
N ALA A 101 -1.02 -0.88 -0.06
CA ALA A 101 -2.24 -0.13 -0.36
C ALA A 101 -2.58 -0.20 -1.86
N ALA A 102 -3.85 -0.46 -2.17
CA ALA A 102 -4.36 -0.41 -3.53
C ALA A 102 -4.77 1.02 -3.84
N LEU A 103 -3.80 1.82 -4.29
CA LEU A 103 -4.00 3.22 -4.65
C LEU A 103 -4.64 3.39 -6.02
N CYS A 104 -5.41 4.47 -6.20
CA CYS A 104 -6.00 4.78 -7.49
C CYS A 104 -4.89 5.18 -8.47
N ASP A 105 -4.80 4.49 -9.60
CA ASP A 105 -3.84 4.83 -10.67
C ASP A 105 -4.26 6.05 -11.49
N PHE A 106 -5.51 6.50 -11.30
CA PHE A 106 -6.14 7.56 -12.05
C PHE A 106 -6.84 8.57 -11.13
N GLN A 107 -6.84 9.83 -11.54
CA GLN A 107 -7.58 10.94 -10.90
C GLN A 107 -8.61 11.54 -11.86
N VAL A 108 -9.72 12.04 -11.33
CA VAL A 108 -10.80 12.63 -12.14
C VAL A 108 -10.43 14.06 -12.52
N ARG A 109 -10.02 14.27 -13.78
CA ARG A 109 -9.72 15.60 -14.31
C ARG A 109 -11.02 16.37 -14.53
N GLU A 110 -11.94 15.81 -15.31
CA GLU A 110 -13.18 16.49 -15.67
C GLU A 110 -14.31 15.50 -15.94
N ILE A 111 -15.54 16.01 -15.86
CA ILE A 111 -16.76 15.28 -16.19
C ILE A 111 -17.51 16.13 -17.20
N VAL A 112 -17.86 15.52 -18.34
CA VAL A 112 -18.57 16.17 -19.43
C VAL A 112 -19.86 15.43 -19.74
N ASP A 113 -20.91 16.16 -20.09
CA ASP A 113 -22.17 15.56 -20.55
C ASP A 113 -22.08 15.07 -22.00
N GLN A 114 -23.17 14.48 -22.49
CA GLN A 114 -23.29 13.97 -23.86
C GLN A 114 -23.03 14.99 -24.99
N TYR A 115 -23.01 16.28 -24.67
CA TYR A 115 -22.74 17.38 -25.61
C TYR A 115 -21.34 17.98 -25.42
N GLY A 116 -20.52 17.41 -24.53
CA GLY A 116 -19.17 17.87 -24.21
C GLY A 116 -19.13 19.05 -23.24
N LYS A 117 -20.25 19.39 -22.58
CA LYS A 117 -20.28 20.49 -21.60
C LYS A 117 -19.78 20.01 -20.24
N GLY A 118 -18.87 20.78 -19.65
CA GLY A 118 -18.35 20.53 -18.30
C GLY A 118 -19.45 20.58 -17.23
N VAL A 119 -19.36 19.66 -16.27
CA VAL A 119 -20.35 19.48 -15.20
C VAL A 119 -19.72 19.78 -13.84
N LEU A 120 -20.46 20.46 -12.97
CA LEU A 120 -20.05 20.70 -11.59
C LEU A 120 -20.05 19.37 -10.81
N LYS A 121 -19.03 19.17 -9.98
CA LYS A 121 -18.83 17.95 -9.18
C LYS A 121 -19.66 17.92 -7.88
N THR A 122 -20.89 18.44 -7.89
CA THR A 122 -21.80 18.35 -6.73
C THR A 122 -22.50 17.00 -6.72
N LYS A 123 -23.60 16.87 -7.47
CA LYS A 123 -24.26 15.61 -7.74
C LYS A 123 -24.64 15.57 -9.21
N ILE A 124 -23.92 14.77 -10.00
CA ILE A 124 -24.21 14.63 -11.43
C ILE A 124 -25.60 14.00 -11.59
N ALA A 125 -26.44 14.58 -12.46
CA ALA A 125 -27.77 14.06 -12.70
C ALA A 125 -27.74 12.68 -13.37
N SER A 126 -28.86 11.95 -13.32
CA SER A 126 -29.02 10.63 -13.95
C SER A 126 -29.97 10.71 -15.15
N ASP A 127 -29.99 11.85 -15.84
CA ASP A 127 -30.94 12.17 -16.91
C ASP A 127 -30.32 12.08 -18.31
N ARG A 128 -29.01 11.82 -18.41
CA ARG A 128 -28.25 11.80 -19.66
C ARG A 128 -26.94 11.04 -19.49
N GLU A 129 -26.22 10.87 -20.60
CA GLU A 129 -24.89 10.27 -20.58
C GLU A 129 -23.81 11.27 -20.13
N TYR A 130 -22.77 10.74 -19.49
CA TYR A 130 -21.60 11.49 -19.05
C TYR A 130 -20.33 10.71 -19.33
N TRP A 131 -19.25 11.43 -19.65
CA TRP A 131 -17.91 10.88 -19.71
C TRP A 131 -17.03 11.48 -18.62
N ILE A 132 -16.31 10.61 -17.92
CA ILE A 132 -15.31 11.00 -16.93
C ILE A 132 -13.95 10.92 -17.61
N ARG A 133 -13.28 12.06 -17.78
CA ARG A 133 -11.89 12.06 -18.24
C ARG A 133 -10.96 11.95 -17.04
N VAL A 134 -10.12 10.92 -17.07
CA VAL A 134 -9.16 10.64 -16.02
C VAL A 134 -7.73 10.91 -16.46
N VAL A 135 -6.84 11.14 -15.50
CA VAL A 135 -5.40 11.33 -15.71
C VAL A 135 -4.60 10.41 -14.81
N PRO A 136 -3.36 10.04 -15.16
CA PRO A 136 -2.50 9.27 -14.27
C PRO A 136 -2.33 9.97 -12.91
N ALA A 137 -2.54 9.22 -11.84
CA ALA A 137 -2.26 9.68 -10.48
C ALA A 137 -0.74 9.65 -10.19
N PRO A 138 -0.22 10.58 -9.37
CA PRO A 138 1.15 10.51 -8.90
C PRO A 138 1.44 9.19 -8.19
N LYS A 139 2.57 8.55 -8.51
CA LYS A 139 2.97 7.28 -7.88
C LYS A 139 3.56 7.57 -6.51
N LEU A 140 2.82 7.25 -5.44
CA LEU A 140 3.27 7.48 -4.07
C LEU A 140 4.51 6.67 -3.72
N ILE A 141 4.56 5.41 -4.16
CA ILE A 141 5.67 4.48 -3.91
C ILE A 141 7.04 5.04 -4.34
N GLU A 142 7.09 5.81 -5.43
CA GLU A 142 8.32 6.44 -5.96
C GLU A 142 8.88 7.52 -5.03
N LYS A 143 8.06 8.03 -4.11
CA LYS A 143 8.46 9.04 -3.12
C LYS A 143 8.94 8.44 -1.80
N LEU A 144 8.69 7.15 -1.56
CA LEU A 144 8.93 6.53 -0.26
C LEU A 144 10.42 6.47 0.08
N ARG A 145 11.29 6.15 -0.88
CA ARG A 145 12.74 6.09 -0.63
C ARG A 145 13.31 7.42 -0.13
N ALA A 146 12.81 8.54 -0.62
CA ALA A 146 13.27 9.86 -0.17
C ALA A 146 12.87 10.17 1.28
N ILE A 147 11.72 9.65 1.75
CA ILE A 147 11.26 9.82 3.13
C ILE A 147 11.89 8.77 4.07
N PHE A 148 12.09 7.56 3.57
CA PHE A 148 12.61 6.43 4.34
C PHE A 148 13.91 5.91 3.69
N PRO A 149 15.01 6.69 3.74
CA PRO A 149 16.25 6.37 3.04
C PRO A 149 16.83 5.03 3.47
N GLU A 150 16.78 4.74 4.77
CA GLU A 150 17.40 3.54 5.36
C GLU A 150 16.42 2.38 5.59
N ALA A 151 15.11 2.59 5.43
CA ALA A 151 14.13 1.53 5.67
C ALA A 151 14.24 0.43 4.59
N LEU A 152 13.93 -0.81 4.95
CA LEU A 152 13.58 -1.83 3.95
C LEU A 152 12.22 -1.47 3.35
N ILE A 153 12.13 -1.32 2.03
CA ILE A 153 10.86 -0.98 1.36
C ILE A 153 10.41 -2.12 0.47
N ALA A 154 9.23 -2.66 0.74
CA ALA A 154 8.57 -3.64 -0.11
C ALA A 154 7.31 -3.04 -0.74
N GLY A 155 7.22 -3.08 -2.06
CA GLY A 155 6.02 -2.72 -2.82
C GLY A 155 5.24 -3.96 -3.29
N TRP A 156 4.02 -3.75 -3.79
CA TRP A 156 3.16 -4.83 -4.30
C TRP A 156 2.79 -4.64 -5.77
N LYS A 157 2.72 -5.75 -6.50
CA LYS A 157 2.15 -5.83 -7.86
C LYS A 157 1.06 -6.91 -7.90
N TYR A 158 -0.17 -6.46 -8.10
CA TYR A 158 -1.31 -7.33 -8.36
C TYR A 158 -1.52 -7.45 -9.86
N GLU A 159 -1.22 -8.61 -10.44
CA GLU A 159 -1.23 -8.85 -11.88
C GLU A 159 -2.37 -9.81 -12.27
N VAL A 160 -3.31 -9.32 -13.08
CA VAL A 160 -4.47 -10.09 -13.57
C VAL A 160 -4.11 -10.88 -14.83
N GLU A 161 -3.28 -10.28 -15.70
CA GLU A 161 -2.90 -10.86 -16.99
C GLU A 161 -1.39 -10.73 -17.24
N GLY A 162 -0.85 -11.70 -17.98
CA GLY A 162 0.55 -11.76 -18.37
C GLY A 162 1.15 -13.14 -18.13
N ASP A 163 2.26 -13.43 -18.80
CA ASP A 163 3.06 -14.61 -18.52
C ASP A 163 4.06 -14.34 -17.37
N HIS A 164 4.75 -15.40 -16.93
CA HIS A 164 5.71 -15.32 -15.84
C HIS A 164 6.82 -14.28 -16.11
N LYS A 165 7.32 -14.19 -17.35
CA LYS A 165 8.36 -13.22 -17.72
C LYS A 165 7.85 -11.78 -17.61
N THR A 166 6.62 -11.53 -18.06
CA THR A 166 5.99 -10.21 -18.07
C THR A 166 5.75 -9.71 -16.65
N ILE A 167 5.19 -10.55 -15.77
CA ILE A 167 4.90 -10.13 -14.39
C ILE A 167 6.20 -9.89 -13.60
N LEU A 168 7.24 -10.70 -13.82
CA LEU A 168 8.57 -10.46 -13.23
C LEU A 168 9.18 -9.14 -13.74
N SER A 169 9.09 -8.87 -15.03
CA SER A 169 9.57 -7.60 -15.62
C SER A 169 8.84 -6.39 -15.02
N ARG A 170 7.52 -6.49 -14.77
CA ARG A 170 6.75 -5.42 -14.10
C ARG A 170 7.21 -5.22 -12.65
N GLY A 171 7.52 -6.30 -11.95
CA GLY A 171 8.11 -6.24 -10.61
C GLY A 171 9.49 -5.56 -10.59
N MET A 172 10.40 -5.96 -11.48
CA MET A 172 11.72 -5.34 -11.61
C MET A 172 11.63 -3.85 -11.92
N LYS A 173 10.74 -3.46 -12.85
CA LYS A 173 10.49 -2.05 -13.19
C LYS A 173 10.01 -1.24 -11.99
N GLN A 174 9.20 -1.83 -11.10
CA GLN A 174 8.80 -1.14 -9.86
C GLN A 174 10.00 -0.93 -8.95
N ILE A 175 10.81 -1.97 -8.75
CA ILE A 175 12.02 -1.93 -7.92
C ILE A 175 12.95 -0.81 -8.40
N GLU A 176 13.28 -0.79 -9.69
CA GLU A 176 14.17 0.20 -10.30
C GLU A 176 13.62 1.62 -10.19
N ARG A 177 12.35 1.84 -10.60
CA ARG A 177 11.76 3.19 -10.63
C ARG A 177 11.50 3.76 -9.25
N SER A 178 11.14 2.92 -8.29
CA SER A 178 10.69 3.37 -6.96
C SER A 178 11.79 3.28 -5.89
N GLY A 179 12.94 2.67 -6.21
CA GLY A 179 14.02 2.45 -5.24
C GLY A 179 13.62 1.50 -4.10
N THR A 180 12.62 0.65 -4.29
CA THR A 180 12.22 -0.36 -3.30
C THR A 180 13.22 -1.51 -3.26
N ASP A 181 13.32 -2.21 -2.14
CA ASP A 181 14.19 -3.38 -1.97
C ASP A 181 13.54 -4.66 -2.50
N TYR A 182 12.21 -4.76 -2.36
CA TYR A 182 11.44 -5.92 -2.77
C TYR A 182 10.16 -5.52 -3.50
N CYS A 183 9.71 -6.40 -4.40
CA CYS A 183 8.37 -6.36 -4.99
C CYS A 183 7.67 -7.69 -4.73
N VAL A 184 6.58 -7.65 -3.97
CA VAL A 184 5.71 -8.81 -3.79
C VAL A 184 4.70 -8.86 -4.93
N ILE A 185 4.72 -9.93 -5.72
CA ILE A 185 3.85 -10.13 -6.88
C ILE A 185 2.77 -11.15 -6.51
N ASN A 186 1.51 -10.85 -6.83
CA ASN A 186 0.39 -11.78 -6.67
C ASN A 186 -0.72 -11.49 -7.68
N GLY A 187 -1.78 -12.29 -7.66
CA GLY A 187 -2.93 -12.16 -8.55
C GLY A 187 -3.04 -13.30 -9.57
N PRO A 188 -4.13 -13.33 -10.37
CA PRO A 188 -4.42 -14.43 -11.28
C PRO A 188 -3.27 -14.81 -12.23
N ALA A 189 -2.51 -13.83 -12.74
CA ALA A 189 -1.38 -14.09 -13.64
C ALA A 189 -0.16 -14.70 -12.92
N TYR A 190 -0.03 -14.46 -11.62
CA TYR A 190 1.01 -15.10 -10.81
C TYR A 190 0.63 -16.53 -10.42
N GLY A 191 -0.67 -16.76 -10.14
CA GLY A 191 -1.20 -18.01 -9.61
C GLY A 191 -1.47 -17.94 -8.10
N LEU A 192 -1.65 -19.10 -7.47
CA LEU A 192 -1.84 -19.19 -6.02
C LEU A 192 -0.55 -18.74 -5.30
N GLY A 193 -0.70 -18.05 -4.17
CA GLY A 193 0.42 -17.58 -3.34
C GLY A 193 1.02 -16.26 -3.82
N TYR A 194 2.31 -16.06 -3.50
CA TYR A 194 3.01 -14.79 -3.65
C TYR A 194 4.45 -15.00 -4.10
N GLY A 195 4.94 -14.09 -4.93
CA GLY A 195 6.32 -14.04 -5.40
C GLY A 195 7.06 -12.87 -4.80
N ILE A 196 8.04 -13.12 -3.94
CA ILE A 196 8.88 -12.07 -3.36
C ILE A 196 10.10 -11.90 -4.26
N LEU A 197 10.09 -10.85 -5.08
CA LEU A 197 11.16 -10.49 -6.01
C LEU A 197 12.10 -9.46 -5.36
N ASN A 198 13.41 -9.67 -5.48
CA ASN A 198 14.43 -8.74 -4.98
C ASN A 198 15.15 -7.99 -6.12
N LYS A 199 16.09 -7.09 -5.75
CA LYS A 199 16.87 -6.27 -6.68
C LYS A 199 17.75 -7.05 -7.65
N GLU A 200 18.19 -8.24 -7.29
CA GLU A 200 19.00 -9.12 -8.15
C GLU A 200 18.14 -9.94 -9.13
N GLY A 201 16.81 -9.75 -9.12
CA GLY A 201 15.89 -10.51 -9.96
C GLY A 201 15.59 -11.92 -9.44
N ARG A 202 16.03 -12.24 -8.22
CA ARG A 202 15.69 -13.51 -7.56
C ARG A 202 14.28 -13.43 -7.02
N ILE A 203 13.48 -14.45 -7.32
CA ILE A 203 12.13 -14.61 -6.80
C ILE A 203 12.05 -15.80 -5.83
N ILE A 204 11.35 -15.59 -4.72
CA ILE A 204 11.00 -16.65 -3.77
C ILE A 204 9.48 -16.78 -3.72
N HIS A 205 8.98 -17.98 -3.95
CA HIS A 205 7.56 -18.27 -3.83
C HIS A 205 7.19 -18.55 -2.37
N VAL A 206 6.09 -17.97 -1.90
CA VAL A 206 5.50 -18.26 -0.59
C VAL A 206 3.99 -18.47 -0.70
N PRO A 207 3.39 -19.43 0.04
CA PRO A 207 2.00 -19.82 -0.17
C PRO A 207 0.99 -18.92 0.56
N SER A 208 1.41 -18.10 1.53
CA SER A 208 0.51 -17.34 2.40
C SER A 208 1.11 -16.03 2.90
N VAL A 209 0.27 -15.13 3.42
CA VAL A 209 0.70 -13.86 4.04
C VAL A 209 1.57 -14.09 5.28
N GLU A 210 1.28 -15.13 6.07
CA GLU A 210 2.14 -15.53 7.18
C GLU A 210 3.56 -15.85 6.69
N LYS A 211 3.69 -16.54 5.55
CA LYS A 211 5.00 -16.89 4.98
C LYS A 211 5.73 -15.69 4.36
N ILE A 212 4.99 -14.65 3.93
CA ILE A 212 5.59 -13.33 3.64
C ILE A 212 6.22 -12.75 4.92
N GLY A 213 5.49 -12.79 6.03
CA GLY A 213 5.99 -12.36 7.33
C GLY A 213 7.22 -13.15 7.80
N ASP A 214 7.21 -14.48 7.63
CA ASP A 214 8.36 -15.35 7.95
C ASP A 214 9.60 -14.99 7.12
N PHE A 215 9.41 -14.62 5.85
CA PHE A 215 10.50 -14.17 4.99
C PHE A 215 11.11 -12.84 5.45
N PHE A 216 10.28 -11.85 5.77
CA PHE A 216 10.77 -10.52 6.13
C PHE A 216 11.28 -10.43 7.57
N LEU A 217 10.79 -11.25 8.50
CA LEU A 217 11.17 -11.15 9.91
C LEU A 217 12.70 -11.25 10.16
N PRO A 218 13.46 -12.16 9.53
CA PRO A 218 14.92 -12.17 9.62
C PRO A 218 15.57 -10.95 8.95
N GLU A 219 15.04 -10.49 7.82
CA GLU A 219 15.56 -9.32 7.09
C GLU A 219 15.53 -8.05 7.95
N LEU A 220 14.46 -7.89 8.76
CA LEU A 220 14.36 -6.79 9.71
C LEU A 220 15.44 -6.88 10.82
N LYS A 221 15.71 -8.09 11.33
CA LYS A 221 16.70 -8.33 12.40
C LYS A 221 18.16 -8.23 11.94
N LEU A 222 18.44 -8.46 10.65
CA LEU A 222 19.79 -8.33 10.10
C LEU A 222 20.23 -6.86 9.99
N LYS A 223 19.28 -5.94 9.77
CA LYS A 223 19.57 -4.50 9.78
C LYS A 223 19.89 -3.96 11.17
N GLU A 224 19.23 -4.46 12.21
CA GLU A 224 19.51 -4.09 13.61
C GLU A 224 20.97 -4.37 14.01
N LYS A 225 21.61 -5.40 13.44
CA LYS A 225 23.01 -5.75 13.72
C LYS A 225 24.04 -5.01 12.88
N SER A 226 23.60 -4.29 11.85
CA SER A 226 24.47 -3.58 10.90
C SER A 226 24.47 -2.05 11.12
N ALA A 227 23.64 -1.56 12.05
CA ALA A 227 23.53 -0.17 12.48
C ALA A 227 24.21 0.00 13.85
#